data_AF-A0A7S6MNV7-F1
#
_entry.id   AF-A0A7S6MNV7-F1
#
_cell.length_a   1.000
_cell.length_b   1.000
_cell.length_c   1.000
_cell.angle_alpha   90.00
_cell.angle_beta   90.00
_cell.angle_gamma   90.00
#
_symmetry.space_group_name_H-M   'P 1'
#
loop_
_entity.id
_entity.type
_entity.pdbx_description
1 polymer ?
#
loop_
_entity_poly.entity_id
_entity_poly.type
_entity_poly.pdbx_seq_one_letter_code
_entity_poly.pdbx_strand_id
1 'polypeptide(L)'
;MHVENSPDFKTVWQLAHNWIEADPDKTDPTAISTELRIAIHRLMHAMSTKEITARWKGLRIFRDDSFLSSVFDLYHDFKFYRCLRNNRFDKHYLDNLYAKRNEVINWCIDVARLDPPSCWAAISLQTSQSTETDEENKNWYDELTERRRKKTGCLELAKKLWEENPDQSYDQIYNHPIMKQYGNPSVFTKDSFQDWAKEHASEFAKKGGRRKKST
;
A
#
# COMPACT_ATOMS: atom_id res chain seq x y z
N MET A 1 -8.38 -9.32 10.46
CA MET A 1 -8.16 -7.99 11.05
C MET A 1 -9.35 -7.14 10.63
N HIS A 2 -10.19 -6.70 11.57
CA HIS A 2 -11.37 -5.90 11.26
C HIS A 2 -10.91 -4.52 10.77
N VAL A 3 -11.29 -4.18 9.54
CA VAL A 3 -10.88 -2.94 8.86
C VAL A 3 -11.33 -1.70 9.64
N GLU A 4 -12.46 -1.80 10.35
CA GLU A 4 -13.05 -0.75 11.19
C GLU A 4 -12.14 -0.23 12.30
N ASN A 5 -11.25 -1.05 12.86
CA ASN A 5 -10.41 -0.70 14.00
C ASN A 5 -8.95 -0.42 13.62
N SER A 6 -8.62 -0.41 12.33
CA SER A 6 -7.25 -0.23 11.87
C SER A 6 -6.98 1.23 11.51
N PRO A 7 -5.90 1.85 12.04
CA PRO A 7 -5.54 3.23 11.69
C PRO A 7 -5.14 3.38 10.21
N ASP A 8 -4.81 2.28 9.54
CA ASP A 8 -4.44 2.22 8.14
C ASP A 8 -5.64 2.26 7.18
N PHE A 9 -6.86 2.22 7.70
CA PHE A 9 -8.07 2.26 6.88
C PHE A 9 -9.00 3.36 7.36
N LYS A 10 -9.57 4.08 6.39
CA LYS A 10 -10.63 5.06 6.65
C LYS A 10 -11.68 4.96 5.58
N THR A 11 -12.90 5.35 5.94
CA THR A 11 -14.03 5.34 5.02
C THR A 11 -13.88 6.47 4.00
N VAL A 12 -14.48 6.34 2.83
CA VAL A 12 -14.50 7.40 1.81
C VAL A 12 -15.16 8.65 2.37
N TRP A 13 -16.22 8.48 3.17
CA TRP A 13 -16.88 9.59 3.86
C TRP A 13 -15.92 10.34 4.78
N GLN A 14 -15.26 9.63 5.70
CA GLN A 14 -14.30 10.23 6.62
C GLN A 14 -13.13 10.88 5.89
N LEU A 15 -12.56 10.22 4.88
CA LEU A 15 -11.41 10.75 4.14
C LEU A 15 -11.74 12.04 3.39
N ALA A 16 -12.89 12.09 2.73
CA ALA A 16 -13.31 13.28 2.01
C ALA A 16 -13.50 14.47 2.96
N HIS A 17 -14.08 14.25 4.15
CA HIS A 17 -14.24 15.29 5.17
C HIS A 17 -12.89 15.76 5.73
N ASN A 18 -11.97 14.83 6.02
CA ASN A 18 -10.62 15.18 6.47
C ASN A 18 -9.86 15.99 5.41
N TRP A 19 -10.12 15.77 4.12
CA TRP A 19 -9.47 16.52 3.04
C TRP A 19 -9.88 17.99 3.00
N ILE A 20 -11.09 18.31 3.43
CA ILE A 20 -11.62 19.67 3.45
C ILE A 20 -11.74 20.24 4.87
N GLU A 21 -11.14 19.56 5.86
CA GLU A 21 -11.20 19.92 7.28
C GLU A 21 -12.62 20.12 7.82
N ALA A 22 -13.57 19.33 7.30
CA ALA A 22 -14.98 19.36 7.71
C ALA A 22 -15.31 18.25 8.71
N ASP A 23 -16.37 18.47 9.49
CA ASP A 23 -16.87 17.52 10.46
C ASP A 23 -17.84 16.51 9.79
N PRO A 24 -17.52 15.20 9.77
CA PRO A 24 -18.34 14.18 9.12
C PRO A 24 -19.69 13.94 9.79
N ASP A 25 -19.86 14.32 11.06
CA ASP A 25 -21.10 14.10 11.83
C ASP A 25 -22.07 15.27 11.69
N LYS A 26 -21.59 16.44 11.28
CA LYS A 26 -22.41 17.66 11.10
C LYS A 26 -22.90 17.88 9.68
N THR A 27 -22.44 17.06 8.74
CA THR A 27 -22.74 17.27 7.31
C THR A 27 -24.05 16.60 6.92
N ASP A 28 -24.97 17.39 6.35
CA ASP A 28 -26.19 16.89 5.72
C ASP A 28 -25.86 16.14 4.41
N PRO A 29 -26.17 14.84 4.30
CA PRO A 29 -25.94 14.06 3.08
C PRO A 29 -26.70 14.57 1.85
N THR A 30 -27.77 15.33 2.06
CA THR A 30 -28.62 15.86 0.98
C THR A 30 -28.15 17.23 0.49
N ALA A 31 -27.29 17.91 1.24
CA ALA A 31 -26.77 19.25 0.96
C ALA A 31 -25.23 19.29 1.04
N ILE A 32 -24.58 18.34 0.37
CA ILE A 32 -23.11 18.23 0.33
C ILE A 32 -22.49 19.43 -0.39
N SER A 33 -21.47 20.04 0.23
CA SER A 33 -20.73 21.16 -0.37
C SER A 33 -19.99 20.75 -1.66
N THR A 34 -19.71 21.71 -2.53
CA THR A 34 -18.99 21.44 -3.79
C THR A 34 -17.62 20.82 -3.55
N GLU A 35 -16.90 21.26 -2.52
CA GLU A 35 -15.55 20.77 -2.17
C GLU A 35 -15.61 19.33 -1.67
N LEU A 36 -16.55 19.02 -0.77
CA LEU A 36 -16.76 17.67 -0.27
C LEU A 36 -17.14 16.71 -1.40
N ARG A 37 -18.01 17.16 -2.31
CA ARG A 37 -18.37 16.42 -3.52
C ARG A 37 -17.14 16.09 -4.37
N ILE A 38 -16.27 17.07 -4.60
CA ILE A 38 -15.04 16.86 -5.38
C ILE A 38 -14.13 15.84 -4.70
N ALA A 39 -13.96 15.93 -3.38
CA ALA A 39 -13.14 14.98 -2.61
C ALA A 39 -13.70 13.55 -2.69
N ILE A 40 -15.02 13.38 -2.53
CA ILE A 40 -15.67 12.06 -2.68
C ILE A 40 -15.48 11.53 -4.11
N HIS A 41 -15.72 12.37 -5.14
CA HIS A 41 -15.56 11.98 -6.54
C HIS A 41 -14.15 11.53 -6.87
N ARG A 42 -13.13 12.24 -6.36
CA ARG A 42 -11.72 11.88 -6.54
C ARG A 42 -11.43 10.48 -6.02
N LEU A 43 -11.84 10.19 -4.79
CA LEU A 43 -11.63 8.87 -4.17
C LEU A 43 -12.41 7.77 -4.91
N MET A 44 -13.68 8.02 -5.23
CA MET A 44 -14.52 7.08 -5.97
C MET A 44 -13.98 6.82 -7.38
N HIS A 45 -13.46 7.84 -8.06
CA HIS A 45 -12.85 7.70 -9.37
C HIS A 45 -11.59 6.83 -9.30
N ALA A 46 -10.67 7.13 -8.38
CA ALA A 46 -9.45 6.35 -8.17
C ALA A 46 -9.74 4.87 -7.85
N MET A 47 -10.81 4.61 -7.09
CA MET A 47 -11.29 3.25 -6.84
C MET A 47 -11.83 2.58 -8.12
N SER A 48 -12.60 3.31 -8.93
CA SER A 48 -13.19 2.78 -10.17
C SER A 48 -12.14 2.48 -11.25
N THR A 49 -11.07 3.28 -11.31
CA THR A 49 -9.93 3.05 -12.21
C THR A 49 -8.94 2.02 -11.64
N LYS A 50 -9.23 1.46 -10.46
CA LYS A 50 -8.40 0.48 -9.76
C LYS A 50 -7.00 1.02 -9.37
N GLU A 51 -6.83 2.34 -9.32
CA GLU A 51 -5.61 3.00 -8.82
C GLU A 51 -5.44 2.82 -7.32
N ILE A 52 -6.55 2.78 -6.57
CA ILE A 52 -6.59 2.40 -5.16
C ILE A 52 -7.61 1.27 -4.94
N THR A 53 -7.39 0.44 -3.93
CA THR A 53 -8.29 -0.67 -3.64
C THR A 53 -9.49 -0.21 -2.82
N ALA A 54 -10.67 -0.63 -3.25
CA ALA A 54 -11.93 -0.40 -2.54
C ALA A 54 -12.29 -1.60 -1.67
N ARG A 55 -12.78 -1.35 -0.44
CA ARG A 55 -13.22 -2.40 0.48
C ARG A 55 -14.57 -2.05 1.09
N TRP A 56 -15.61 -2.81 0.80
CA TRP A 56 -16.91 -2.63 1.43
C TRP A 56 -17.05 -3.54 2.65
N LYS A 57 -17.32 -2.98 3.84
CA LYS A 57 -17.37 -3.71 5.13
C LYS A 57 -16.13 -4.60 5.35
N GLY A 58 -14.98 -4.10 4.91
CA GLY A 58 -13.69 -4.79 4.98
C GLY A 58 -13.41 -5.83 3.88
N LEU A 59 -14.40 -6.22 3.09
CA LEU A 59 -14.23 -7.11 1.94
C LEU A 59 -13.80 -6.32 0.72
N ARG A 60 -12.76 -6.78 0.02
CA ARG A 60 -12.31 -6.15 -1.23
C ARG A 60 -13.36 -6.36 -2.32
N ILE A 61 -13.78 -5.27 -2.94
CA ILE A 61 -14.69 -5.27 -4.10
C ILE A 61 -13.87 -5.15 -5.38
N PHE A 62 -14.42 -5.56 -6.52
CA PHE A 62 -13.72 -5.56 -7.83
C PHE A 62 -12.41 -6.37 -7.83
N ARG A 63 -12.43 -7.56 -7.21
CA ARG A 63 -11.23 -8.40 -7.03
C ARG A 63 -10.84 -9.14 -8.31
N ASP A 64 -11.80 -9.59 -9.11
CA ASP A 64 -11.61 -10.34 -10.37
C ASP A 64 -12.87 -10.30 -11.26
N ASP A 65 -12.74 -10.71 -12.52
CA ASP A 65 -13.83 -10.79 -13.52
C ASP A 65 -14.65 -12.10 -13.42
N SER A 66 -14.68 -12.74 -12.25
CA SER A 66 -15.38 -14.02 -12.08
C SER A 66 -16.92 -13.86 -12.02
N PHE A 67 -17.68 -14.91 -12.37
CA PHE A 67 -19.15 -14.84 -12.39
C PHE A 67 -19.78 -14.63 -11.00
N LEU A 68 -19.17 -15.17 -9.93
CA LEU A 68 -19.62 -14.98 -8.56
C LEU A 68 -19.25 -13.61 -7.98
N SER A 69 -18.13 -13.01 -8.41
CA SER A 69 -17.83 -11.60 -8.10
C SER A 69 -18.78 -10.67 -8.84
N SER A 70 -19.19 -11.01 -10.07
CA SER A 70 -20.03 -10.16 -10.92
C SER A 70 -21.36 -9.72 -10.27
N VAL A 71 -22.13 -10.61 -9.63
CA VAL A 71 -23.41 -10.20 -8.99
C VAL A 71 -23.19 -9.29 -7.78
N PHE A 72 -22.14 -9.56 -7.00
CA PHE A 72 -21.75 -8.75 -5.87
C PHE A 72 -21.22 -7.38 -6.33
N ASP A 73 -20.44 -7.37 -7.40
CA ASP A 73 -19.86 -6.19 -8.01
C ASP A 73 -20.93 -5.33 -8.71
N LEU A 74 -21.99 -5.90 -9.29
CA LEU A 74 -23.10 -5.15 -9.89
C LEU A 74 -23.78 -4.17 -8.92
N TYR A 75 -23.93 -4.55 -7.65
CA TYR A 75 -24.44 -3.64 -6.62
C TYR A 75 -23.50 -2.45 -6.42
N HIS A 76 -22.19 -2.70 -6.39
CA HIS A 76 -21.16 -1.67 -6.24
C HIS A 76 -21.05 -0.79 -7.49
N ASP A 77 -21.11 -1.37 -8.69
CA ASP A 77 -21.14 -0.66 -9.96
C ASP A 77 -22.30 0.33 -10.02
N PHE A 78 -23.50 -0.10 -9.61
CA PHE A 78 -24.66 0.77 -9.55
C PHE A 78 -24.47 1.93 -8.56
N LYS A 79 -23.85 1.68 -7.40
CA LYS A 79 -23.56 2.73 -6.40
C LYS A 79 -22.51 3.72 -6.91
N PHE A 80 -21.43 3.22 -7.53
CA PHE A 80 -20.40 4.03 -8.15
C PHE A 80 -20.95 4.89 -9.29
N TYR A 81 -21.78 4.30 -10.17
CA TYR A 81 -22.45 5.01 -11.26
C TYR A 81 -23.36 6.12 -10.71
N ARG A 82 -24.20 5.83 -9.71
CA ARG A 82 -25.06 6.85 -9.08
C ARG A 82 -24.27 7.99 -8.45
N CYS A 83 -23.12 7.70 -7.84
CA CYS A 83 -22.25 8.71 -7.28
C CYS A 83 -21.62 9.57 -8.39
N LEU A 84 -20.82 8.95 -9.27
CA LEU A 84 -19.97 9.64 -10.23
C LEU A 84 -20.74 10.31 -11.38
N ARG A 85 -21.84 9.70 -11.86
CA ARG A 85 -22.63 10.23 -12.99
C ARG A 85 -23.82 11.06 -12.55
N ASN A 86 -24.53 10.63 -11.50
CA ASN A 86 -25.78 11.26 -11.09
C ASN A 86 -25.63 12.21 -9.90
N ASN A 87 -24.42 12.39 -9.35
CA ASN A 87 -24.15 13.18 -8.14
C ASN A 87 -25.05 12.78 -6.96
N ARG A 88 -25.43 11.50 -6.86
CA ARG A 88 -26.27 10.99 -5.77
C ARG A 88 -25.38 10.27 -4.76
N PHE A 89 -25.17 10.91 -3.62
CA PHE A 89 -24.35 10.40 -2.53
C PHE A 89 -25.19 9.59 -1.54
N ASP A 90 -24.66 8.44 -1.16
CA ASP A 90 -25.24 7.57 -0.14
C ASP A 90 -24.26 7.51 1.02
N LYS A 91 -24.51 8.30 2.08
CA LYS A 91 -23.63 8.38 3.25
C LYS A 91 -23.38 6.98 3.84
N HIS A 92 -24.43 6.19 4.03
CA HIS A 92 -24.31 4.85 4.59
C HIS A 92 -23.39 3.97 3.72
N TYR A 93 -23.49 4.05 2.40
CA TYR A 93 -22.59 3.33 1.51
C TYR A 93 -21.14 3.81 1.65
N LEU A 94 -20.91 5.13 1.61
CA LEU A 94 -19.57 5.73 1.71
C LEU A 94 -18.91 5.51 3.09
N ASP A 95 -19.71 5.44 4.15
CA ASP A 95 -19.27 5.10 5.51
C ASP A 95 -18.90 3.62 5.67
N ASN A 96 -19.31 2.76 4.74
CA ASN A 96 -18.93 1.35 4.74
C ASN A 96 -17.87 1.04 3.68
N LEU A 97 -17.41 2.04 2.92
CA LEU A 97 -16.44 1.89 1.85
C LEU A 97 -15.08 2.41 2.30
N TYR A 98 -14.13 1.52 2.47
CA TYR A 98 -12.81 1.80 3.02
C TYR A 98 -11.74 1.89 1.94
N ALA A 99 -10.81 2.83 2.15
CA ALA A 99 -9.55 2.95 1.43
C ALA A 99 -8.38 2.67 2.38
N LYS A 100 -7.27 2.18 1.82
CA LYS A 100 -6.05 1.91 2.58
C LYS A 100 -5.08 3.09 2.52
N ARG A 101 -4.53 3.47 3.67
CA ARG A 101 -3.66 4.64 3.85
C ARG A 101 -2.51 4.71 2.84
N ASN A 102 -1.70 3.66 2.74
CA ASN A 102 -0.53 3.67 1.86
C ASN A 102 -0.91 3.82 0.38
N GLU A 103 -2.03 3.25 -0.05
CA GLU A 103 -2.50 3.35 -1.43
C GLU A 103 -2.99 4.77 -1.74
N VAL A 104 -3.74 5.38 -0.82
CA VAL A 104 -4.21 6.76 -0.98
C VAL A 104 -3.05 7.75 -0.96
N ILE A 105 -2.08 7.60 -0.05
CA ILE A 105 -0.90 8.49 0.00
C ILE A 105 -0.10 8.39 -1.29
N ASN A 106 0.24 7.17 -1.73
CA ASN A 106 0.99 6.98 -2.97
C ASN A 106 0.22 7.53 -4.17
N TRP A 107 -1.09 7.29 -4.24
CA TRP A 107 -1.93 7.84 -5.29
C TRP A 107 -1.96 9.37 -5.29
N CYS A 108 -2.07 10.00 -4.12
CA CYS A 108 -2.00 11.46 -3.98
C CYS A 108 -0.67 12.03 -4.50
N ILE A 109 0.46 11.41 -4.15
CA ILE A 109 1.81 11.87 -4.50
C ILE A 109 2.12 11.60 -5.98
N ASP A 110 1.93 10.35 -6.42
CA ASP A 110 2.48 9.85 -7.68
C ASP A 110 1.52 10.05 -8.86
N VAL A 111 0.21 10.03 -8.62
CA VAL A 111 -0.81 10.03 -9.68
C VAL A 111 -1.60 11.33 -9.71
N ALA A 112 -2.28 11.66 -8.61
CA ALA A 112 -3.18 12.79 -8.55
C ALA A 112 -2.46 14.14 -8.37
N ARG A 113 -1.22 14.13 -7.85
CA ARG A 113 -0.43 15.32 -7.47
C ARG A 113 -1.24 16.26 -6.57
N LEU A 114 -1.81 15.70 -5.51
CA LEU A 114 -2.61 16.40 -4.51
C LEU A 114 -2.01 16.18 -3.13
N ASP A 115 -2.26 17.11 -2.21
CA ASP A 115 -1.94 16.89 -0.80
C ASP A 115 -2.79 15.76 -0.23
N PRO A 116 -2.19 14.84 0.56
CA PRO A 116 -2.94 13.77 1.20
C PRO A 116 -3.94 14.34 2.21
N PRO A 117 -5.03 13.61 2.53
CA PRO A 117 -5.99 14.03 3.55
C PRO A 117 -5.30 14.34 4.89
N SER A 118 -5.72 15.42 5.56
CA SER A 118 -5.08 15.95 6.78
C SER A 118 -4.85 14.90 7.88
N CYS A 119 -5.82 13.99 8.05
CA CYS A 119 -5.74 12.88 9.00
C CYS A 119 -4.55 11.93 8.78
N TRP A 120 -3.93 11.98 7.59
CA TRP A 120 -2.75 11.23 7.22
C TRP A 120 -1.58 12.11 6.78
N ALA A 121 -1.80 13.43 6.62
CA ALA A 121 -0.81 14.43 6.23
C ALA A 121 0.21 14.76 7.33
N ALA A 122 -0.02 14.32 8.57
CA ALA A 122 0.90 14.52 9.71
C ALA A 122 2.26 13.79 9.59
N ILE A 123 2.66 13.31 8.41
CA ILE A 123 4.01 12.78 8.15
C ILE A 123 4.65 13.41 6.90
N SER A 124 3.96 14.26 6.12
CA SER A 124 4.51 14.78 4.85
C SER A 124 4.99 16.24 4.88
N LEU A 125 4.77 16.99 5.96
CA LEU A 125 5.19 18.40 6.06
C LEU A 125 6.58 18.63 6.69
N GLN A 126 7.38 17.57 6.82
CA GLN A 126 8.83 17.67 7.07
C GLN A 126 9.69 17.02 5.97
N THR A 127 9.09 16.59 4.85
CA THR A 127 9.86 15.95 3.76
C THR A 127 10.26 16.94 2.65
N SER A 128 9.83 18.20 2.72
CA SER A 128 10.15 19.22 1.69
C SER A 128 11.25 20.20 2.11
N GLN A 129 11.98 19.93 3.19
CA GLN A 129 13.18 20.68 3.59
C GLN A 129 13.99 19.85 4.61
N SER A 130 14.52 18.70 4.18
CA SER A 130 15.56 18.02 4.95
C SER A 130 16.89 18.73 4.70
N THR A 131 17.12 19.83 5.40
CA THR A 131 18.45 20.04 5.97
C THR A 131 18.71 18.87 6.91
N GLU A 132 19.71 18.07 6.57
CA GLU A 132 20.30 17.04 7.43
C GLU A 132 20.34 17.51 8.88
N THR A 133 19.43 16.97 9.70
CA THR A 133 19.57 17.01 11.14
C THR A 133 19.16 15.63 11.65
N ASP A 134 20.20 14.88 12.03
CA ASP A 134 20.15 13.59 12.70
C ASP A 134 19.47 13.72 14.07
N GLU A 135 18.16 13.96 14.12
CA GLU A 135 17.40 13.62 15.31
C GLU A 135 17.07 12.12 15.25
N GLU A 136 17.98 11.35 15.85
CA GLU A 136 17.85 9.93 16.16
C GLU A 136 16.48 9.65 16.81
N ASN A 137 15.49 9.25 16.01
CA ASN A 137 14.34 8.54 16.54
C ASN A 137 14.84 7.20 17.10
N LYS A 138 15.30 7.17 18.36
CA LYS A 138 15.93 5.99 18.98
C LYS A 138 15.06 4.72 18.92
N ASN A 139 13.76 4.87 18.72
CA ASN A 139 12.79 3.78 18.69
C ASN A 139 12.42 3.34 17.26
N TRP A 140 12.98 3.93 16.20
CA TRP A 140 12.62 3.58 14.81
C TRP A 140 12.83 2.08 14.53
N TYR A 141 13.88 1.50 15.11
CA TYR A 141 14.19 0.08 14.98
C TYR A 141 13.17 -0.78 15.75
N ASP A 142 12.68 -0.27 16.88
CA ASP A 142 11.71 -0.97 17.72
C ASP A 142 10.28 -0.94 17.17
N GLU A 143 9.95 0.03 16.34
CA GLU A 143 8.67 0.12 15.63
C GLU A 143 8.56 -0.86 14.45
N LEU A 144 9.69 -1.43 13.99
CA LEU A 144 9.66 -2.45 12.95
C LEU A 144 9.08 -3.76 13.49
N THR A 145 8.08 -4.29 12.78
CA THR A 145 7.59 -5.66 13.02
C THR A 145 8.76 -6.66 12.94
N GLU A 146 8.75 -7.70 13.78
CA GLU A 146 9.80 -8.73 13.81
C GLU A 146 10.12 -9.31 12.41
N ARG A 147 9.08 -9.49 11.59
CA ARG A 147 9.21 -9.96 10.20
C ARG A 147 9.98 -8.97 9.31
N ARG A 148 9.77 -7.67 9.45
CA ARG A 148 10.52 -6.63 8.69
C ARG A 148 11.98 -6.60 9.13
N ARG A 149 12.26 -6.66 10.43
CA ARG A 149 13.64 -6.72 10.96
C ARG A 149 14.40 -7.90 10.38
N LYS A 150 13.79 -9.10 10.39
CA LYS A 150 14.38 -10.31 9.82
C LYS A 150 14.62 -10.19 8.31
N LYS A 151 13.69 -9.60 7.56
CA LYS A 151 13.87 -9.34 6.12
C LYS A 151 15.05 -8.43 5.84
N THR A 152 15.13 -7.29 6.51
CA THR A 152 16.22 -6.33 6.34
C THR A 152 17.56 -6.96 6.72
N GLY A 153 17.63 -7.66 7.86
CA GLY A 153 18.86 -8.34 8.28
C GLY A 153 19.32 -9.42 7.29
N CYS A 154 18.40 -10.22 6.74
CA CYS A 154 18.74 -11.19 5.69
C CYS A 154 19.30 -10.52 4.42
N LEU A 155 18.75 -9.37 3.99
CA LEU A 155 19.25 -8.68 2.80
C LEU A 155 20.63 -8.06 3.03
N GLU A 156 20.87 -7.46 4.19
CA GLU A 156 22.18 -6.91 4.55
C GLU A 156 23.24 -8.00 4.67
N LEU A 157 22.90 -9.16 5.24
CA LEU A 157 23.79 -10.32 5.29
C LEU A 157 24.09 -10.85 3.88
N ALA A 158 23.08 -10.97 3.02
CA ALA A 158 23.26 -11.39 1.63
C ALA A 158 24.19 -10.44 0.86
N LYS A 159 24.02 -9.12 1.06
CA LYS A 159 24.88 -8.09 0.46
C LYS A 159 26.33 -8.27 0.89
N LYS A 160 26.60 -8.39 2.20
CA LYS A 160 27.96 -8.64 2.72
C LYS A 160 28.59 -9.91 2.17
N LEU A 161 27.81 -10.99 2.08
CA LEU A 161 28.29 -12.25 1.52
C LEU A 161 28.69 -12.13 0.04
N TRP A 162 27.98 -11.32 -0.75
CA TRP A 162 28.37 -11.02 -2.14
C TRP A 162 29.55 -10.05 -2.24
N GLU A 163 29.70 -9.11 -1.32
CA GLU A 163 30.88 -8.24 -1.25
C GLU A 163 32.14 -9.06 -0.93
N GLU A 164 32.05 -10.03 -0.01
CA GLU A 164 33.15 -10.93 0.35
C GLU A 164 33.43 -11.98 -0.73
N ASN A 165 32.38 -12.54 -1.34
CA ASN A 165 32.48 -13.61 -2.34
C ASN A 165 31.52 -13.36 -3.51
N PRO A 166 31.95 -12.57 -4.52
CA PRO A 166 31.10 -12.22 -5.66
C PRO A 166 30.64 -13.41 -6.51
N ASP A 167 31.35 -14.54 -6.48
CA ASP A 167 31.04 -15.72 -7.31
C ASP A 167 29.96 -16.64 -6.72
N GLN A 168 29.29 -16.21 -5.65
CA GLN A 168 28.20 -16.97 -5.06
C GLN A 168 26.86 -16.71 -5.77
N SER A 169 26.18 -17.79 -6.15
CA SER A 169 24.82 -17.76 -6.68
C SER A 169 23.79 -17.41 -5.60
N TYR A 170 22.59 -16.99 -6.03
CA TYR A 170 21.46 -16.77 -5.13
C TYR A 170 21.16 -17.99 -4.24
N ASP A 171 21.33 -19.20 -4.77
CA ASP A 171 21.05 -20.43 -4.00
C ASP A 171 22.09 -20.66 -2.90
N GLN A 172 23.36 -20.39 -3.18
CA GLN A 172 24.45 -20.50 -2.21
C GLN A 172 24.30 -19.48 -1.09
N ILE A 173 23.95 -18.23 -1.42
CA ILE A 173 23.68 -17.18 -0.44
C ILE A 173 22.43 -17.53 0.38
N TYR A 174 21.33 -17.89 -0.29
CA TYR A 174 20.07 -18.23 0.38
C TYR A 174 20.23 -19.37 1.40
N ASN A 175 21.05 -20.36 1.08
CA ASN A 175 21.32 -21.52 1.93
C ASN A 175 22.53 -21.35 2.87
N HIS A 176 23.17 -20.18 2.89
CA HIS A 176 24.36 -19.92 3.69
C HIS A 176 24.06 -20.12 5.20
N PRO A 177 24.99 -20.70 6.00
CA PRO A 177 24.77 -20.97 7.42
C PRO A 177 24.29 -19.75 8.20
N ILE A 178 24.87 -18.56 7.94
CA ILE A 178 24.49 -17.31 8.61
C ILE A 178 23.07 -16.86 8.26
N MET A 179 22.63 -17.11 7.02
CA MET A 179 21.28 -16.78 6.56
C MET A 179 20.25 -17.70 7.21
N LYS A 180 20.61 -18.99 7.41
CA LYS A 180 19.77 -19.95 8.13
C LYS A 180 19.60 -19.61 9.61
N GLN A 181 20.68 -19.19 10.27
CA GLN A 181 20.64 -18.74 11.67
C GLN A 181 19.75 -17.51 11.86
N TYR A 182 19.71 -16.59 10.91
CA TYR A 182 18.91 -15.36 10.99
C TYR A 182 17.44 -15.55 10.58
N GLY A 183 17.08 -16.73 10.08
CA GLY A 183 15.69 -17.13 9.85
C GLY A 183 15.34 -17.53 8.43
N ASN A 184 16.24 -17.55 7.45
CA ASN A 184 15.92 -18.23 6.18
C ASN A 184 15.79 -19.75 6.40
N PRO A 185 14.79 -20.43 5.81
CA PRO A 185 13.83 -19.96 4.79
C PRO A 185 12.50 -19.41 5.36
N SER A 186 12.34 -19.25 6.68
CA SER A 186 11.09 -18.73 7.28
C SER A 186 10.78 -17.28 6.88
N VAL A 187 11.79 -16.51 6.47
CA VAL A 187 11.68 -15.08 6.12
C VAL A 187 11.37 -14.87 4.64
N PHE A 188 12.02 -15.62 3.75
CA PHE A 188 11.85 -15.56 2.30
C PHE A 188 11.68 -16.96 1.73
N THR A 189 10.80 -17.11 0.75
CA THR A 189 10.93 -18.20 -0.23
C THR A 189 12.10 -17.89 -1.17
N LYS A 190 12.62 -18.91 -1.85
CA LYS A 190 13.75 -18.72 -2.80
C LYS A 190 13.44 -17.66 -3.87
N ASP A 191 12.25 -17.71 -4.46
CA ASP A 191 11.84 -16.76 -5.50
C ASP A 191 11.72 -15.34 -4.94
N SER A 192 11.08 -15.18 -3.77
CA SER A 192 10.97 -13.88 -3.12
C SER A 192 12.33 -13.34 -2.67
N PHE A 193 13.26 -14.19 -2.27
CA PHE A 193 14.62 -13.76 -1.96
C PHE A 193 15.33 -13.23 -3.21
N GLN A 194 15.23 -13.93 -4.35
CA GLN A 194 15.82 -13.49 -5.61
C GLN A 194 15.28 -12.14 -6.07
N ASP A 195 13.97 -11.94 -6.00
CA ASP A 195 13.35 -10.67 -6.41
C ASP A 195 13.84 -9.50 -5.56
N TRP A 196 13.92 -9.68 -4.24
CA TRP A 196 14.32 -8.63 -3.30
C TRP A 196 15.82 -8.37 -3.30
N ALA A 197 16.64 -9.40 -3.49
CA ALA A 197 18.09 -9.29 -3.48
C ALA A 197 18.68 -8.86 -4.83
N LYS A 198 17.85 -8.74 -5.87
CA LYS A 198 18.29 -8.50 -7.25
C LYS A 198 19.15 -7.26 -7.44
N GLU A 199 18.85 -6.20 -6.71
CA GLU A 199 19.57 -4.93 -6.80
C GLU A 199 20.97 -5.00 -6.18
N HIS A 200 21.16 -5.88 -5.19
CA HIS A 200 22.41 -6.04 -4.43
C HIS A 200 23.23 -7.26 -4.84
N ALA A 201 22.66 -8.15 -5.65
CA ALA A 201 23.35 -9.35 -6.09
C ALA A 201 24.55 -9.04 -6.99
N SER A 202 25.57 -9.90 -6.91
CA SER A 202 26.71 -9.83 -7.80
C SER A 202 26.32 -10.05 -9.27
N GLU A 203 27.15 -9.55 -10.19
CA GLU A 203 26.95 -9.78 -11.62
C GLU A 203 26.97 -11.27 -11.99
N PHE A 204 27.74 -12.08 -11.26
CA PHE A 204 27.75 -13.54 -11.41
C PHE A 204 26.38 -14.14 -11.07
N ALA A 205 25.81 -13.78 -9.91
CA ALA A 205 24.50 -14.25 -9.48
C ALA A 205 23.39 -13.82 -10.46
N LYS A 206 23.43 -12.59 -10.97
CA LYS A 206 22.48 -12.07 -11.97
C LYS A 206 22.54 -12.83 -13.30
N LYS A 207 23.73 -13.22 -13.75
CA LYS A 207 23.92 -13.95 -15.02
C LYS A 207 23.40 -15.40 -14.98
N GLY A 208 23.42 -16.05 -13.81
CA GLY A 208 22.99 -17.44 -13.64
C GLY A 208 21.47 -17.69 -13.76
N GLY A 209 20.63 -16.65 -13.79
CA GLY A 209 19.17 -16.76 -13.73
C GLY A 209 18.42 -16.80 -15.07
N ARG A 210 19.09 -16.64 -16.22
CA ARG A 210 18.38 -16.59 -17.51
C ARG A 210 17.91 -18.00 -17.91
N ARG A 211 16.64 -18.34 -17.59
CA ARG A 211 15.95 -19.51 -18.17
C ARG A 211 16.14 -19.51 -19.68
N LYS A 212 16.81 -20.53 -20.22
CA LYS A 212 16.73 -20.84 -21.65
C LYS A 212 15.28 -21.16 -21.96
N LYS A 213 14.65 -20.42 -22.88
CA LYS A 213 13.37 -20.84 -23.47
C LYS A 213 13.60 -22.21 -24.10
N SER A 214 12.89 -23.23 -23.64
CA SER A 214 12.81 -24.51 -24.31
C SER A 214 12.13 -24.28 -25.67
N THR A 215 12.86 -24.58 -26.74
CA THR A 215 12.34 -24.69 -28.11
C THR A 215 11.49 -25.95 -28.24
#